data_AF-A0AAD6ZPX6-F1
#
_entry.id   AF-A0AAD6ZPX6-F1
#
_cell.length_a   1.000
_cell.length_b   1.000
_cell.length_c   1.000
_cell.angle_alpha   90.00
_cell.angle_beta   90.00
_cell.angle_gamma   90.00
#
_symmetry.space_group_name_H-M   'P 1'
#
loop_
_entity.id
_entity.type
_entity.pdbx_description
1 polymer ?
#
loop_
_entity_poly.entity_id
_entity_poly.type
_entity_poly.pdbx_seq_one_letter_code
_entity_poly.pdbx_strand_id
1 'polypeptide(L)'
;MPVQPPTRFDLSPSNVTSTPRLPQTPSSRLPQTPSQRRGRDDKDENIEPELWSPSKKMRTLYTHLGSTSTGSLLLSSPKVKSYDTHTLPPVIQHVPKSIPTPNWSLLSPDTSTEPYTTRGQLEMEIQVLQKQLGLVHQHVVVQGQIIEESNATLVVQNLGLKKMNDALHQQEGKGVTDHAKLFKGKAQCPSSDEFYHEVLAVEEGQKTKAAGKERKKLEREHKKEKKLEIEREWAEMKCVHAELVEAWTVECSRLTELGNRKKDLPLKPKLGKKPKVPVADDNKSDDEDDIDEDVDG
;
A
#
# COMPACT_ATOMS: atom_id res chain seq x y z
N MET A 1 -10.47 -12.14 -46.86
CA MET A 1 -9.03 -12.37 -47.06
C MET A 1 -8.28 -11.71 -45.91
N PRO A 2 -7.90 -12.45 -44.84
CA PRO A 2 -7.19 -11.86 -43.72
C PRO A 2 -5.69 -11.76 -44.04
N VAL A 3 -5.13 -10.56 -43.83
CA VAL A 3 -3.72 -10.23 -44.01
C VAL A 3 -2.97 -10.63 -42.74
N GLN A 4 -2.02 -11.56 -42.85
CA GLN A 4 -1.10 -11.92 -41.77
C GLN A 4 0.01 -10.86 -41.63
N PRO A 5 0.43 -10.49 -40.42
CA PRO A 5 1.60 -9.64 -40.21
C PRO A 5 2.91 -10.43 -40.37
N PRO A 6 4.00 -9.80 -40.85
CA PRO A 6 5.27 -10.47 -41.11
C PRO A 6 6.05 -10.69 -39.81
N THR A 7 6.08 -11.92 -39.31
CA THR A 7 7.03 -12.36 -38.28
C THR A 7 8.20 -13.08 -38.94
N ARG A 8 9.27 -12.34 -39.26
CA ARG A 8 10.59 -12.94 -39.52
C ARG A 8 11.71 -11.93 -39.27
N PHE A 9 12.40 -12.10 -38.15
CA PHE A 9 13.76 -11.57 -38.00
C PHE A 9 14.72 -12.63 -38.54
N ASP A 10 15.25 -12.40 -39.74
CA ASP A 10 16.39 -13.15 -40.26
C ASP A 10 17.64 -12.72 -39.49
N LEU A 11 18.10 -13.55 -38.56
CA LEU A 11 19.42 -13.44 -37.98
C LEU A 11 20.39 -14.26 -38.83
N SER A 12 21.19 -13.56 -39.63
CA SER A 12 22.27 -14.15 -40.42
C SER A 12 23.30 -14.83 -39.50
N PRO A 13 23.73 -16.06 -39.79
CA PRO A 13 24.79 -16.71 -39.03
C PRO A 13 26.16 -16.11 -39.41
N SER A 14 26.72 -15.30 -38.52
CA SER A 14 28.11 -14.86 -38.61
C SER A 14 29.03 -16.04 -38.27
N ASN A 15 29.68 -16.59 -39.30
CA ASN A 15 30.74 -17.59 -39.18
C ASN A 15 31.92 -17.03 -38.39
N VAL A 16 32.09 -17.47 -37.14
CA VAL A 16 33.33 -17.25 -36.38
C VAL A 16 34.28 -18.41 -36.69
N THR A 17 35.22 -18.15 -37.61
CA THR A 17 36.33 -19.04 -37.93
C THR A 17 37.26 -19.15 -36.73
N SER A 18 37.18 -20.26 -36.01
CA SER A 18 38.14 -20.63 -34.96
C SER A 18 39.47 -21.04 -35.58
N THR A 19 40.46 -20.17 -35.55
CA THR A 19 41.87 -20.51 -35.80
C THR A 19 42.47 -21.25 -34.60
N PRO A 20 43.08 -22.43 -34.78
CA PRO A 20 43.77 -23.14 -33.69
C PRO A 20 45.12 -22.47 -33.38
N ARG A 21 45.29 -22.01 -32.13
CA ARG A 21 46.55 -21.45 -31.63
C ARG A 21 47.39 -22.56 -30.99
N LEU A 22 48.59 -22.75 -31.52
CA LEU A 22 49.63 -23.67 -31.04
C LEU A 22 50.07 -23.37 -29.59
N PRO A 23 50.59 -24.37 -28.86
CA PRO A 23 50.97 -24.25 -27.47
C PRO A 23 52.28 -23.46 -27.31
N GLN A 24 52.21 -22.30 -26.66
CA GLN A 24 53.40 -21.58 -26.19
C GLN A 24 53.66 -21.92 -24.72
N THR A 25 54.93 -22.21 -24.47
CA THR A 25 55.55 -22.61 -23.21
C THR A 25 55.44 -21.54 -22.12
N PRO A 26 55.43 -21.93 -20.82
CA PRO A 26 55.30 -20.99 -19.72
C PRO A 26 56.63 -20.25 -19.46
N SER A 27 56.73 -19.01 -19.95
CA SER A 27 57.77 -18.08 -19.49
C SER A 27 57.24 -17.28 -18.31
N SER A 28 57.79 -17.60 -17.14
CA SER A 28 57.65 -16.89 -15.88
C SER A 28 57.96 -15.39 -16.04
N ARG A 29 56.92 -14.57 -16.06
CA ARG A 29 56.99 -13.15 -15.72
C ARG A 29 55.75 -12.77 -14.92
N LEU A 30 56.00 -12.29 -13.70
CA LEU A 30 55.00 -11.75 -12.80
C LEU A 30 54.26 -10.58 -13.49
N PRO A 31 52.92 -10.54 -13.46
CA PRO A 31 52.19 -9.38 -13.95
C PRO A 31 52.36 -8.22 -12.96
N GLN A 32 53.08 -7.19 -13.40
CA GLN A 32 53.20 -5.92 -12.70
C GLN A 32 51.91 -5.12 -12.96
N THR A 33 51.07 -4.98 -11.93
CA THR A 33 49.83 -4.22 -11.99
C THR A 33 50.14 -2.72 -12.04
N PRO A 34 49.62 -1.95 -13.03
CA PRO A 34 49.67 -0.50 -12.99
C PRO A 34 48.67 0.00 -11.94
N SER A 35 49.20 0.47 -10.81
CA SER A 35 48.44 1.20 -9.79
C SER A 35 48.03 2.57 -10.33
N GLN A 36 46.85 2.65 -10.96
CA GLN A 36 46.21 3.91 -11.30
C GLN A 36 45.36 4.39 -10.11
N ARG A 37 46.00 4.95 -9.08
CA ARG A 37 45.30 5.83 -8.14
C ARG A 37 45.10 7.19 -8.81
N ARG A 38 44.00 7.38 -9.54
CA ARG A 38 43.45 8.71 -9.76
C ARG A 38 42.60 9.04 -8.54
N GLY A 39 43.15 9.82 -7.60
CA GLY A 39 42.32 10.50 -6.61
C GLY A 39 41.40 11.46 -7.37
N ARG A 40 40.10 11.17 -7.36
CA ARG A 40 39.09 12.17 -7.72
C ARG A 40 38.70 12.88 -6.44
N ASP A 41 38.91 14.18 -6.45
CA ASP A 41 38.36 15.12 -5.49
C ASP A 41 36.83 15.17 -5.75
N ASP A 42 36.03 14.67 -4.81
CA ASP A 42 34.56 14.59 -4.90
C ASP A 42 33.85 15.93 -4.62
N LYS A 43 34.51 17.07 -4.90
CA LYS A 43 33.99 18.41 -4.58
C LYS A 43 33.94 19.36 -5.77
N ASP A 44 33.54 18.86 -6.93
CA ASP A 44 33.18 19.74 -8.05
C ASP A 44 31.69 20.11 -7.93
N GLU A 45 31.38 21.12 -7.11
CA GLU A 45 30.01 21.66 -6.92
C GLU A 45 29.51 22.46 -8.15
N ASN A 46 30.27 22.51 -9.25
CA ASN A 46 30.00 23.35 -10.41
C ASN A 46 29.78 22.54 -11.70
N ILE A 47 29.02 21.45 -11.61
CA ILE A 47 28.61 20.70 -12.80
C ILE A 47 27.40 21.40 -13.42
N GLU A 48 27.61 22.07 -14.57
CA GLU A 48 26.53 22.63 -15.38
C GLU A 48 25.43 21.59 -15.66
N PRO A 49 24.17 21.85 -15.30
CA PRO A 49 23.06 20.91 -15.48
C PRO A 49 22.75 20.59 -16.95
N GLU A 50 23.15 21.46 -17.88
CA GLU A 50 22.94 21.26 -19.33
C GLU A 50 23.90 20.25 -19.97
N LEU A 51 25.04 19.96 -19.33
CA LEU A 51 26.03 18.99 -19.86
C LEU A 51 25.69 17.53 -19.52
N TRP A 52 24.52 17.30 -18.94
CA TRP A 52 24.11 16.00 -18.41
C TRP A 52 23.33 15.19 -19.45
N SER A 53 24.00 14.79 -20.53
CA SER A 53 23.40 13.94 -21.57
C SER A 53 23.00 12.57 -21.03
N PRO A 54 21.97 11.90 -21.61
CA PRO A 54 21.56 10.55 -21.19
C PRO A 54 22.70 9.53 -21.22
N SER A 55 23.62 9.62 -22.19
CA SER A 55 24.81 8.76 -22.24
C SER A 55 25.76 8.99 -21.08
N LYS A 56 25.88 10.24 -20.60
CA LYS A 56 26.67 10.59 -19.42
C LYS A 56 26.00 10.07 -18.14
N LYS A 57 24.66 10.15 -18.01
CA LYS A 57 23.88 9.50 -16.92
C LYS A 57 24.21 8.03 -16.83
N MET A 58 24.10 7.32 -17.95
CA MET A 58 24.34 5.88 -18.01
C MET A 58 25.79 5.54 -17.63
N ARG A 59 26.78 6.27 -18.17
CA ARG A 59 28.19 6.01 -17.84
C ARG A 59 28.48 6.28 -16.37
N THR A 60 27.99 7.38 -15.80
CA THR A 60 28.15 7.68 -14.37
C THR A 60 27.47 6.62 -13.50
N LEU A 61 26.26 6.19 -13.85
CA LEU A 61 25.55 5.09 -13.19
C LEU A 61 26.37 3.79 -13.22
N TYR A 62 26.86 3.35 -14.39
CA TYR A 62 27.73 2.16 -14.48
C TYR A 62 29.01 2.31 -13.67
N THR A 63 29.59 3.51 -13.62
CA THR A 63 30.80 3.78 -12.83
C THR A 63 30.51 3.63 -11.33
N HIS A 64 29.39 4.18 -10.85
CA HIS A 64 28.97 4.02 -9.47
C HIS A 64 28.62 2.56 -9.15
N LEU A 65 27.87 1.87 -10.02
CA LEU A 65 27.56 0.45 -9.84
C LEU A 65 28.85 -0.40 -9.77
N GLY A 66 29.82 -0.15 -10.65
CA GLY A 66 31.12 -0.83 -10.63
C GLY A 66 32.00 -0.49 -9.43
N SER A 67 31.77 0.65 -8.77
CA SER A 67 32.47 1.04 -7.54
C SER A 67 31.87 0.42 -6.27
N THR A 68 30.67 -0.16 -6.36
CA THR A 68 30.10 -0.90 -5.23
C THR A 68 30.86 -2.21 -5.02
N SER A 69 31.33 -2.44 -3.79
CA SER A 69 32.15 -3.60 -3.40
C SER A 69 31.51 -4.95 -3.75
N THR A 70 30.19 -4.98 -3.90
CA THR A 70 29.41 -6.21 -4.06
C THR A 70 29.37 -6.77 -5.48
N GLY A 71 29.86 -6.05 -6.50
CA GLY A 71 30.07 -6.55 -7.89
C GLY A 71 28.85 -7.14 -8.62
N SER A 72 27.72 -7.24 -7.94
CA SER A 72 26.46 -7.83 -8.37
C SER A 72 25.36 -7.14 -7.57
N LEU A 73 24.59 -6.27 -8.23
CA LEU A 73 23.26 -5.96 -7.74
C LEU A 73 22.32 -6.98 -8.36
N LEU A 74 22.25 -8.16 -7.73
CA LEU A 74 21.01 -8.91 -7.81
C LEU A 74 19.99 -8.04 -7.07
N LEU A 75 19.01 -7.50 -7.82
CA LEU A 75 17.81 -6.84 -7.28
C LEU A 75 16.92 -7.87 -6.54
N SER A 76 17.51 -8.80 -5.79
CA SER A 76 16.76 -9.74 -4.96
C SER A 76 16.36 -9.01 -3.68
N SER A 77 15.19 -8.37 -3.76
CA SER A 77 14.25 -8.24 -2.64
C SER A 77 14.45 -7.17 -1.54
N PRO A 78 15.25 -6.09 -1.66
CA PRO A 78 15.06 -4.98 -0.75
C PRO A 78 13.78 -4.22 -1.17
N LYS A 79 12.72 -4.33 -0.36
CA LYS A 79 11.53 -3.45 -0.47
C LYS A 79 12.02 -2.01 -0.63
N VAL A 80 11.45 -1.26 -1.58
CA VAL A 80 11.79 0.16 -1.73
C VAL A 80 11.39 0.87 -0.43
N LYS A 81 12.37 1.36 0.32
CA LYS A 81 12.13 2.06 1.58
C LYS A 81 11.98 3.55 1.32
N SER A 82 11.32 4.24 2.24
CA SER A 82 11.06 5.68 2.15
C SER A 82 12.31 6.53 2.04
N TYR A 83 13.47 6.04 2.50
CA TYR A 83 14.75 6.75 2.36
C TYR A 83 15.38 6.61 0.96
N ASP A 84 14.99 5.61 0.16
CA ASP A 84 15.54 5.36 -1.19
C ASP A 84 14.86 6.22 -2.26
N THR A 85 13.65 6.68 -1.97
CA THR A 85 12.93 7.60 -2.85
C THR A 85 13.23 9.02 -2.44
N HIS A 86 13.59 9.86 -3.42
CA HIS A 86 13.66 11.31 -3.26
C HIS A 86 12.24 11.81 -2.95
N THR A 87 11.85 11.70 -1.68
CA THR A 87 10.58 12.17 -1.18
C THR A 87 10.58 13.68 -1.35
N LEU A 88 9.54 14.19 -2.03
CA LEU A 88 9.38 15.62 -2.20
C LEU A 88 9.38 16.24 -0.80
N PRO A 89 10.20 17.28 -0.55
CA PRO A 89 10.22 17.93 0.74
C PRO A 89 8.79 18.40 1.07
N PRO A 90 8.35 18.31 2.34
CA PRO A 90 7.02 18.77 2.74
C PRO A 90 6.80 20.20 2.23
N VAL A 91 5.63 20.43 1.64
CA VAL A 91 5.32 21.66 0.88
C VAL A 91 5.39 22.91 1.76
N ILE A 92 5.19 22.76 3.07
CA ILE A 92 5.20 23.87 4.03
C ILE A 92 6.18 23.52 5.17
N GLN A 93 7.43 23.95 5.02
CA GLN A 93 8.46 23.79 6.08
C GLN A 93 8.60 25.04 6.96
N HIS A 94 7.97 26.14 6.60
CA HIS A 94 8.25 27.43 7.21
C HIS A 94 6.97 28.09 7.72
N VAL A 95 7.02 28.54 8.97
CA VAL A 95 6.04 29.48 9.51
C VAL A 95 5.94 30.68 8.56
N PRO A 96 4.74 31.08 8.13
CA PRO A 96 4.57 32.20 7.22
C PRO A 96 5.30 33.43 7.77
N LYS A 97 6.12 34.06 6.91
CA LYS A 97 6.88 35.28 7.26
C LYS A 97 5.98 36.46 7.69
N SER A 98 4.67 36.34 7.48
CA SER A 98 3.66 37.31 7.91
C SER A 98 3.44 37.34 9.43
N ILE A 99 3.82 36.31 10.17
CA ILE A 99 3.60 36.26 11.62
C ILE A 99 4.85 36.82 12.32
N PRO A 100 4.73 37.91 13.09
CA PRO A 100 5.87 38.48 13.80
C PRO A 100 6.36 37.51 14.88
N THR A 101 7.67 37.50 15.12
CA THR A 101 8.28 36.68 16.18
C THR A 101 7.91 37.26 17.55
N PRO A 102 7.43 36.43 18.50
CA PRO A 102 7.14 36.89 19.85
C PRO A 102 8.40 37.42 20.53
N ASN A 103 8.26 38.48 21.32
CA ASN A 103 9.38 38.98 22.11
C ASN A 103 9.58 38.12 23.36
N TRP A 104 10.50 37.16 23.26
CA TRP A 104 10.86 36.28 24.38
C TRP A 104 11.67 36.97 25.49
N SER A 105 12.18 38.19 25.26
CA SER A 105 12.94 38.91 26.28
C SER A 105 12.08 39.22 27.52
N LEU A 106 10.76 39.24 27.38
CA LEU A 106 9.82 39.50 28.48
C LEU A 106 9.73 38.35 29.50
N LEU A 107 10.21 37.15 29.15
CA LEU A 107 10.27 36.03 30.09
C LEU A 107 11.46 36.13 31.03
N SER A 108 12.47 36.93 30.68
CA SER A 108 13.55 37.27 31.58
C SER A 108 13.07 38.46 32.38
N PRO A 109 12.61 38.29 33.64
CA PRO A 109 12.46 39.43 34.51
C PRO A 109 13.86 40.02 34.62
N ASP A 110 14.10 41.14 33.95
CA ASP A 110 15.23 41.98 34.31
C ASP A 110 15.10 42.13 35.83
N THR A 111 16.14 41.76 36.56
CA THR A 111 16.21 41.82 38.02
C THR A 111 16.25 43.28 38.49
N SER A 112 15.38 44.10 37.93
CA SER A 112 15.10 45.48 38.28
C SER A 112 14.53 45.44 39.68
N THR A 113 15.46 45.50 40.62
CA THR A 113 15.26 45.59 42.06
C THR A 113 14.82 47.02 42.39
N GLU A 114 13.91 47.58 41.58
CA GLU A 114 13.37 48.93 41.69
C GLU A 114 12.05 48.81 42.46
N PRO A 115 12.01 49.26 43.73
CA PRO A 115 10.90 48.94 44.64
C PRO A 115 9.58 49.68 44.36
N TYR A 116 9.45 50.45 43.27
CA TYR A 116 8.24 51.25 43.03
C TYR A 116 7.89 51.35 41.54
N THR A 117 7.20 50.35 40.99
CA THR A 117 6.47 50.50 39.72
C THR A 117 5.16 51.24 39.94
N THR A 118 4.91 52.28 39.16
CA THR A 118 3.64 53.02 39.22
C THR A 118 2.52 52.16 38.61
N ARG A 119 1.28 52.25 39.11
CA ARG A 119 0.12 51.51 38.56
C ARG A 119 0.01 51.58 37.03
N GLY A 120 0.25 52.74 36.43
CA GLY A 120 0.19 52.90 34.97
C GLY A 120 1.26 52.09 34.21
N GLN A 121 2.44 51.85 34.80
CA GLN A 121 3.48 51.00 34.21
C GLN A 121 3.06 49.54 34.22
N LEU A 122 2.48 49.07 35.33
CA LEU A 122 1.91 47.72 35.42
C LEU A 122 0.79 47.50 34.40
N GLU A 123 -0.12 48.46 34.21
CA GLU A 123 -1.18 48.36 33.20
C GLU A 123 -0.61 48.29 31.77
N MET A 124 0.45 49.05 31.46
CA MET A 124 1.14 48.97 30.17
C MET A 124 1.85 47.62 29.97
N GLU A 125 2.53 47.11 31.00
CA GLU A 125 3.20 45.81 30.96
C GLU A 125 2.19 44.69 30.72
N ILE A 126 1.05 44.70 31.42
CA ILE A 126 -0.04 43.73 31.21
C ILE A 126 -0.53 43.78 29.76
N GLN A 127 -0.73 44.96 29.18
CA GLN A 127 -1.14 45.08 27.78
C GLN A 127 -0.10 44.52 26.81
N VAL A 128 1.19 44.74 27.08
CA VAL A 128 2.29 44.18 26.27
C VAL A 128 2.29 42.66 26.38
N LEU A 129 2.20 42.11 27.59
CA LEU A 129 2.15 40.66 27.82
C LEU A 129 0.93 40.01 27.16
N GLN A 130 -0.24 40.63 27.24
CA GLN A 130 -1.46 40.14 26.56
C GLN A 130 -1.28 40.09 25.04
N LYS A 131 -0.68 41.12 24.43
CA LYS A 131 -0.38 41.13 22.99
C LYS A 131 0.60 40.01 22.62
N GLN A 132 1.64 39.82 23.41
CA GLN A 132 2.67 38.80 23.16
C GLN A 132 2.11 37.40 23.35
N LEU A 133 1.26 37.18 24.35
CA LEU A 133 0.54 35.92 24.52
C LEU A 133 -0.36 35.61 23.32
N GLY A 134 -1.04 36.62 22.78
CA GLY A 134 -1.81 36.49 21.53
C GLY A 134 -0.96 36.05 20.34
N LEU A 135 0.25 36.60 20.19
CA LEU A 135 1.20 36.19 19.15
C LEU A 135 1.69 34.74 19.35
N VAL A 136 2.07 34.38 20.59
CA VAL A 136 2.48 33.00 20.91
C VAL A 136 1.37 32.01 20.59
N HIS A 137 0.11 32.34 20.92
CA HIS A 137 -1.03 31.50 20.58
C HIS A 137 -1.17 31.31 19.06
N GLN A 138 -1.02 32.36 18.26
CA GLN A 138 -1.02 32.26 16.79
C GLN A 138 0.10 31.36 16.28
N HIS A 139 1.32 31.47 16.83
CA HIS A 139 2.44 30.59 16.48
C HIS A 139 2.15 29.12 16.77
N VAL A 140 1.57 28.82 17.94
CA VAL A 140 1.20 27.44 18.31
C VAL A 140 0.16 26.86 17.34
N VAL A 141 -0.86 27.64 16.98
CA VAL A 141 -1.88 27.20 16.01
C VAL A 141 -1.26 26.89 14.65
N VAL A 142 -0.40 27.78 14.16
CA VAL A 142 0.28 27.61 12.86
C VAL A 142 1.26 26.44 12.88
N GLN A 143 2.00 26.24 13.97
CA GLN A 143 2.84 25.04 14.13
C GLN A 143 2.01 23.76 14.12
N GLY A 144 0.83 23.75 14.75
CA GLY A 144 -0.10 22.62 14.69
C GLY A 144 -0.49 22.28 13.26
N GLN A 145 -0.84 23.29 12.45
CA GLN A 145 -1.17 23.12 11.04
C GLN A 145 0.01 22.55 10.22
N ILE A 146 1.22 23.09 10.42
CA ILE A 146 2.44 22.59 9.74
C ILE A 146 2.71 21.11 10.07
N ILE A 147 2.54 20.72 11.34
CA ILE A 147 2.71 19.33 11.77
C ILE A 147 1.65 18.43 11.12
N GLU A 148 0.40 18.87 11.11
CA GLU A 148 -0.70 18.14 10.47
C GLU A 148 -0.47 17.92 8.97
N GLU A 149 -0.07 18.98 8.25
CA GLU A 149 0.25 18.90 6.82
C GLU A 149 1.47 18.00 6.54
N SER A 150 2.49 18.07 7.39
CA SER A 150 3.66 17.17 7.32
C SER A 150 3.24 15.71 7.48
N ASN A 151 2.42 15.40 8.47
CA ASN A 151 1.89 14.06 8.69
C ASN A 151 1.02 13.58 7.52
N ALA A 152 0.15 14.44 7.00
CA ALA A 152 -0.67 14.12 5.83
C ALA A 152 0.21 13.79 4.61
N THR A 153 1.27 14.57 4.38
CA THR A 153 2.24 14.32 3.30
C THR A 153 2.92 12.97 3.46
N LEU A 154 3.34 12.61 4.69
CA LEU A 154 3.95 11.32 4.99
C LEU A 154 3.01 10.13 4.68
N VAL A 155 1.72 10.26 5.02
CA VAL A 155 0.71 9.23 4.71
C VAL A 155 0.57 9.05 3.20
N VAL A 156 0.47 10.15 2.43
CA VAL A 156 0.37 10.09 0.96
C VAL A 156 1.62 9.45 0.35
N GLN A 157 2.81 9.78 0.84
CA GLN A 157 4.06 9.16 0.40
C GLN A 157 4.08 7.65 0.69
N ASN A 158 3.66 7.24 1.88
CA ASN A 158 3.58 5.83 2.26
C ASN A 158 2.58 5.05 1.39
N LEU A 159 1.42 5.64 1.06
CA LEU A 159 0.46 5.04 0.14
C LEU A 159 1.04 4.88 -1.27
N GLY A 160 1.77 5.88 -1.76
CA GLY A 160 2.48 5.81 -3.04
C GLY A 160 3.52 4.69 -3.06
N LEU A 161 4.30 4.55 -1.98
CA LEU A 161 5.28 3.48 -1.83
C LEU A 161 4.63 2.10 -1.76
N LYS A 162 3.51 1.97 -1.03
CA LYS A 162 2.73 0.72 -0.99
C LYS A 162 2.31 0.32 -2.41
N LYS A 163 1.65 1.24 -3.14
CA LYS A 163 1.22 1.00 -4.52
C LYS A 163 2.37 0.61 -5.46
N MET A 164 3.54 1.24 -5.30
CA MET A 164 4.72 0.92 -6.11
C MET A 164 5.27 -0.48 -5.77
N ASN A 165 5.35 -0.82 -4.49
CA ASN A 165 5.76 -2.16 -4.05
C ASN A 165 4.76 -3.22 -4.52
N ASP A 166 3.45 -2.94 -4.44
CA ASP A 166 2.41 -3.86 -4.92
C ASP A 166 2.53 -4.06 -6.44
N ALA A 167 2.77 -2.99 -7.21
CA ALA A 167 2.98 -3.08 -8.65
C ALA A 167 4.25 -3.88 -9.01
N LEU A 168 5.35 -3.67 -8.26
CA LEU A 168 6.57 -4.45 -8.41
C LEU A 168 6.33 -5.92 -8.08
N HIS A 169 5.69 -6.21 -6.95
CA HIS A 169 5.34 -7.58 -6.56
C HIS A 169 4.43 -8.25 -7.58
N GLN A 170 3.44 -7.55 -8.14
CA GLN A 170 2.62 -8.09 -9.23
C GLN A 170 3.45 -8.37 -10.49
N GLN A 171 4.43 -7.55 -10.83
CA GLN A 171 5.31 -7.80 -11.97
C GLN A 171 6.25 -8.99 -11.72
N GLU A 172 6.78 -9.11 -10.50
CA GLU A 172 7.63 -10.22 -10.08
C GLU A 172 6.83 -11.54 -10.00
N GLY A 173 5.63 -11.52 -9.41
CA GLY A 173 4.75 -12.67 -9.23
C GLY A 173 4.17 -13.20 -10.55
N LYS A 174 3.87 -12.31 -11.51
CA LYS A 174 3.45 -12.69 -12.88
C LYS A 174 4.52 -13.50 -13.63
N GLY A 175 5.75 -13.55 -13.12
CA GLY A 175 6.90 -14.22 -13.70
C GLY A 175 7.21 -15.60 -13.14
N VAL A 176 6.54 -16.08 -12.07
CA VAL A 176 6.72 -17.45 -11.57
C VAL A 176 5.97 -18.44 -12.46
N THR A 177 6.25 -18.38 -13.76
CA THR A 177 6.04 -19.47 -14.70
C THR A 177 6.58 -20.75 -14.08
N ASP A 178 5.95 -21.90 -14.35
CA ASP A 178 6.38 -23.20 -13.81
C ASP A 178 7.90 -23.43 -13.98
N HIS A 179 8.49 -22.86 -15.03
CA HIS A 179 9.92 -22.79 -15.25
C HIS A 179 10.70 -22.17 -14.08
N ALA A 180 10.29 -21.04 -13.49
CA ALA A 180 10.99 -20.40 -12.37
C ALA A 180 10.86 -21.19 -11.05
N LYS A 181 9.75 -21.91 -10.84
CA LYS A 181 9.58 -22.82 -9.67
C LYS A 181 10.51 -24.02 -9.72
N LEU A 182 10.82 -24.50 -10.91
CA LEU A 182 11.72 -25.63 -11.15
C LEU A 182 13.20 -25.28 -10.95
N PHE A 183 13.58 -24.00 -10.94
CA PHE A 183 14.95 -23.57 -10.69
C PHE A 183 15.05 -22.76 -9.40
N LYS A 184 14.97 -23.46 -8.25
CA LYS A 184 15.19 -22.91 -6.88
C LYS A 184 16.65 -22.50 -6.64
N GLY A 185 17.24 -21.69 -7.53
CA GLY A 185 18.61 -21.17 -7.41
C GLY A 185 19.71 -22.21 -7.56
N LYS A 186 19.39 -23.44 -7.96
CA LYS A 186 20.37 -24.50 -8.28
C LYS A 186 20.17 -24.92 -9.73
N ALA A 187 21.27 -25.12 -10.45
CA ALA A 187 21.23 -25.75 -11.77
C ALA A 187 20.78 -27.21 -11.58
N GLN A 188 19.48 -27.47 -11.75
CA GLN A 188 18.94 -28.83 -11.78
C GLN A 188 19.13 -29.41 -13.18
N CYS A 189 19.48 -30.69 -13.27
CA CYS A 189 19.51 -31.41 -14.52
C CYS A 189 18.07 -31.79 -14.91
N PRO A 190 17.55 -31.36 -16.08
CA PRO A 190 16.16 -31.62 -16.47
C PRO A 190 15.80 -33.10 -16.63
N SER A 191 16.80 -34.00 -16.59
CA SER A 191 16.63 -35.44 -16.74
C SER A 191 16.74 -36.21 -15.41
N SER A 192 16.87 -35.55 -14.26
CA SER A 192 16.92 -36.26 -12.98
C SER A 192 15.52 -36.72 -12.55
N ASP A 193 15.43 -37.89 -11.92
CA ASP A 193 14.17 -38.38 -11.34
C ASP A 193 13.58 -37.40 -10.32
N GLU A 194 14.46 -36.67 -9.61
CA GLU A 194 14.07 -35.60 -8.68
C GLU A 194 13.25 -34.50 -9.36
N PHE A 195 13.64 -34.09 -10.57
CA PHE A 195 12.92 -33.08 -11.36
C PHE A 195 11.52 -33.58 -11.73
N TYR A 196 11.38 -34.83 -12.16
CA TYR A 196 10.07 -35.41 -12.49
C TYR A 196 9.14 -35.50 -11.28
N HIS A 197 9.65 -35.91 -10.13
CA HIS A 197 8.87 -35.93 -8.88
C HIS A 197 8.42 -34.52 -8.47
N GLU A 198 9.28 -33.51 -8.63
CA GLU A 198 8.94 -32.13 -8.31
C GLU A 198 7.87 -31.56 -9.26
N VAL A 199 7.96 -31.84 -10.58
CA VAL A 199 6.92 -31.48 -11.55
C VAL A 199 5.58 -32.13 -11.21
N LEU A 200 5.57 -33.43 -10.92
CA LEU A 200 4.34 -34.15 -10.58
C LEU A 200 3.70 -33.61 -9.29
N ALA A 201 4.51 -33.30 -8.27
CA ALA A 201 4.01 -32.70 -7.03
C ALA A 201 3.42 -31.30 -7.26
N VAL A 202 4.02 -30.50 -8.14
CA VAL A 202 3.47 -29.19 -8.53
C VAL A 202 2.13 -29.35 -9.25
N GLU A 203 2.01 -30.27 -10.21
CA GLU A 203 0.74 -30.53 -10.91
C GLU A 203 -0.37 -31.03 -9.96
N GLU A 204 -0.06 -31.94 -9.04
CA GLU A 204 -1.01 -32.41 -8.04
C GLU A 204 -1.43 -31.29 -7.09
N GLY A 205 -0.48 -30.44 -6.68
CA GLY A 205 -0.74 -29.23 -5.93
C GLY A 205 -1.67 -28.25 -6.66
N GLN A 206 -1.50 -28.07 -7.97
CA GLN A 206 -2.39 -27.23 -8.79
C GLN A 206 -3.80 -27.84 -8.88
N LYS A 207 -3.91 -29.17 -9.09
CA LYS A 207 -5.20 -29.88 -9.15
C LYS A 207 -5.99 -29.77 -7.85
N THR A 208 -5.32 -29.96 -6.71
CA THR A 208 -5.96 -29.84 -5.38
C THR A 208 -6.39 -28.41 -5.08
N LYS A 209 -5.58 -27.39 -5.44
CA LYS A 209 -5.96 -25.98 -5.34
C LYS A 209 -7.16 -25.64 -6.22
N ALA A 210 -7.20 -26.09 -7.47
CA ALA A 210 -8.32 -25.88 -8.38
C ALA A 210 -9.61 -26.53 -7.85
N ALA A 211 -9.53 -27.79 -7.39
CA ALA A 211 -10.65 -28.48 -6.77
C ALA A 211 -11.15 -27.77 -5.49
N GLY A 212 -10.23 -27.23 -4.68
CA GLY A 212 -10.54 -26.42 -3.52
C GLY A 212 -11.27 -25.11 -3.85
N LYS A 213 -10.84 -24.40 -4.90
CA LYS A 213 -11.50 -23.18 -5.41
C LYS A 213 -12.93 -23.49 -5.89
N GLU A 214 -13.12 -24.56 -6.66
CA GLU A 214 -14.45 -24.99 -7.11
C GLU A 214 -15.36 -25.39 -5.95
N ARG A 215 -14.85 -26.14 -4.95
CA ARG A 215 -15.63 -26.48 -3.76
C ARG A 215 -16.09 -25.24 -2.99
N LYS A 216 -15.19 -24.27 -2.78
CA LYS A 216 -15.53 -22.99 -2.11
C LYS A 216 -16.57 -22.19 -2.92
N LYS A 217 -16.48 -22.19 -4.25
CA LYS A 217 -17.45 -21.51 -5.12
C LYS A 217 -18.84 -22.13 -4.98
N LEU A 218 -18.94 -23.46 -5.06
CA LEU A 218 -20.20 -24.18 -4.88
C LEU A 218 -20.80 -23.95 -3.48
N GLU A 219 -19.97 -23.91 -2.45
CA GLU A 219 -20.42 -23.59 -1.09
C GLU A 219 -20.98 -22.17 -0.97
N ARG A 220 -20.30 -21.18 -1.58
CA ARG A 220 -20.78 -19.79 -1.64
C ARG A 220 -22.10 -19.68 -2.41
N GLU A 221 -22.26 -20.39 -3.52
CA GLU A 221 -23.49 -20.43 -4.31
C GLU A 221 -24.65 -21.05 -3.52
N HIS A 222 -24.43 -22.20 -2.89
CA HIS A 222 -25.43 -22.86 -2.05
C HIS A 222 -25.83 -22.01 -0.82
N LYS A 223 -24.87 -21.28 -0.21
CA LYS A 223 -25.17 -20.32 0.87
C LYS A 223 -26.01 -19.14 0.38
N LYS A 224 -25.76 -18.65 -0.84
CA LYS A 224 -26.58 -17.60 -1.48
C LYS A 224 -28.00 -18.10 -1.76
N GLU A 225 -28.15 -19.30 -2.32
CA GLU A 225 -29.46 -19.91 -2.60
C GLU A 225 -30.29 -20.07 -1.32
N LYS A 226 -29.71 -20.62 -0.25
CA LYS A 226 -30.38 -20.74 1.06
C LYS A 226 -30.81 -19.39 1.62
N LYS A 227 -30.00 -18.34 1.45
CA LYS A 227 -30.33 -16.99 1.92
C LYS A 227 -31.51 -16.41 1.13
N LEU A 228 -31.54 -16.61 -0.19
CA LEU A 228 -32.63 -16.17 -1.06
C LEU A 228 -33.94 -16.90 -0.72
N GLU A 229 -33.88 -18.18 -0.41
CA GLU A 229 -35.05 -18.96 0.01
C GLU A 229 -35.70 -18.36 1.27
N ILE A 230 -34.90 -18.11 2.29
CA ILE A 230 -35.36 -17.53 3.56
C ILE A 230 -35.87 -16.11 3.38
N GLU A 231 -35.28 -15.34 2.46
CA GLU A 231 -35.76 -14.00 2.14
C GLU A 231 -37.12 -14.02 1.44
N ARG A 232 -37.34 -14.98 0.54
CA ARG A 232 -38.62 -15.21 -0.13
C ARG A 232 -39.71 -15.61 0.87
N GLU A 233 -39.47 -16.59 1.73
CA GLU A 233 -40.40 -16.98 2.79
C GLU A 233 -40.73 -15.81 3.73
N TRP A 234 -39.74 -14.98 4.05
CA TRP A 234 -39.93 -13.80 4.90
C TRP A 234 -40.76 -12.70 4.20
N ALA A 235 -40.59 -12.53 2.90
CA ALA A 235 -41.40 -11.61 2.11
C ALA A 235 -42.88 -12.06 2.06
N GLU A 236 -43.12 -13.35 1.87
CA GLU A 236 -44.47 -13.93 1.91
C GLU A 236 -45.13 -13.72 3.28
N MET A 237 -44.41 -14.00 4.38
CA MET A 237 -44.92 -13.74 5.73
C MET A 237 -45.26 -12.26 5.99
N LYS A 238 -44.48 -11.33 5.44
CA LYS A 238 -44.77 -9.90 5.54
C LYS A 238 -46.01 -9.51 4.76
N CYS A 239 -46.22 -10.09 3.57
CA CYS A 239 -47.40 -9.86 2.75
C CYS A 239 -48.67 -10.29 3.50
N VAL A 240 -48.69 -11.53 3.99
CA VAL A 240 -49.81 -12.06 4.78
C VAL A 240 -50.05 -11.24 6.05
N HIS A 241 -48.99 -10.80 6.73
CA HIS A 241 -49.14 -9.95 7.91
C HIS A 241 -49.73 -8.58 7.59
N ALA A 242 -49.35 -7.98 6.45
CA ALA A 242 -49.92 -6.70 6.02
C ALA A 242 -51.43 -6.82 5.79
N GLU A 243 -51.88 -7.87 5.10
CA GLU A 243 -53.30 -8.17 4.89
C GLU A 243 -54.05 -8.37 6.22
N LEU A 244 -53.46 -9.11 7.17
CA LEU A 244 -54.04 -9.32 8.49
C LEU A 244 -54.14 -8.02 9.30
N VAL A 245 -53.14 -7.13 9.19
CA VAL A 245 -53.16 -5.82 9.85
C VAL A 245 -54.23 -4.93 9.22
N GLU A 246 -54.36 -4.93 7.90
CA GLU A 246 -55.41 -4.19 7.20
C GLU A 246 -56.80 -4.65 7.64
N ALA A 247 -57.08 -5.97 7.59
CA ALA A 247 -58.33 -6.55 8.08
C ALA A 247 -58.61 -6.21 9.55
N TRP A 248 -57.59 -6.26 10.41
CA TRP A 248 -57.69 -5.86 11.81
C TRP A 248 -57.99 -4.36 11.98
N THR A 249 -57.40 -3.49 11.16
CA THR A 249 -57.67 -2.04 11.23
C THR A 249 -59.10 -1.70 10.81
N VAL A 250 -59.62 -2.37 9.77
CA VAL A 250 -61.03 -2.24 9.34
C VAL A 250 -61.97 -2.67 10.46
N GLU A 251 -61.74 -3.83 11.07
CA GLU A 251 -62.58 -4.34 12.16
C GLU A 251 -62.50 -3.47 13.42
N CYS A 252 -61.30 -2.96 13.75
CA CYS A 252 -61.14 -2.02 14.87
C CYS A 252 -61.89 -0.71 14.65
N SER A 253 -61.87 -0.20 13.42
CA SER A 253 -62.60 1.03 13.05
C SER A 253 -64.11 0.80 13.21
N ARG A 254 -64.62 -0.33 12.70
CA ARG A 254 -66.01 -0.76 12.84
C ARG A 254 -66.46 -0.88 14.32
N LEU A 255 -65.65 -1.49 15.18
CA LEU A 255 -65.96 -1.60 16.62
C LEU A 255 -65.91 -0.26 17.35
N THR A 256 -65.05 0.64 16.90
CA THR A 256 -64.96 1.99 17.46
C THR A 256 -66.21 2.81 17.12
N GLU A 257 -66.72 2.70 15.89
CA GLU A 257 -67.98 3.33 15.47
C GLU A 257 -69.20 2.82 16.26
N LEU A 258 -69.18 1.55 16.69
CA LEU A 258 -70.21 0.94 17.54
C LEU A 258 -70.11 1.34 19.03
N GLY A 259 -69.11 2.15 19.41
CA GLY A 259 -68.97 2.66 20.79
C GLY A 259 -68.21 1.73 21.74
N ASN A 260 -67.50 0.71 21.23
CA ASN A 260 -66.68 -0.15 22.08
C ASN A 260 -65.51 0.63 22.71
N ARG A 261 -65.16 0.30 23.96
CA ARG A 261 -64.03 0.94 24.66
C ARG A 261 -62.70 0.40 24.12
N LYS A 262 -61.66 1.24 24.15
CA LYS A 262 -60.29 0.91 23.67
C LYS A 262 -59.71 -0.41 24.19
N LYS A 263 -60.04 -0.79 25.42
CA LYS A 263 -59.56 -2.01 26.08
C LYS A 263 -60.24 -3.30 25.58
N ASP A 264 -61.39 -3.17 24.92
CA ASP A 264 -62.21 -4.28 24.45
C ASP A 264 -62.01 -4.54 22.94
N LEU A 265 -61.09 -3.82 22.28
CA LEU A 265 -60.71 -4.07 20.89
C LEU A 265 -59.77 -5.30 20.79
N PRO A 266 -59.83 -6.04 19.67
CA PRO A 266 -58.92 -7.15 19.45
C PRO A 266 -57.47 -6.68 19.48
N LEU A 267 -56.57 -7.51 20.01
CA LEU A 267 -55.14 -7.22 20.02
C LEU A 267 -54.60 -7.21 18.59
N LYS A 268 -53.66 -6.29 18.31
CA LYS A 268 -53.01 -6.19 17.00
C LYS A 268 -52.29 -7.51 16.68
N PRO A 269 -52.46 -8.07 15.47
CA PRO A 269 -51.69 -9.23 15.02
C PRO A 269 -50.20 -9.01 15.20
N LYS A 270 -49.47 -10.05 15.61
CA LYS A 270 -48.01 -10.01 15.79
C LYS A 270 -47.33 -10.73 14.62
N LEU A 271 -46.32 -10.10 14.04
CA LEU A 271 -45.49 -10.75 13.02
C LEU A 271 -44.63 -11.84 13.67
N GLY A 272 -44.57 -13.02 13.03
CA GLY A 272 -43.68 -14.10 13.43
C GLY A 272 -42.20 -13.67 13.38
N LYS A 273 -41.32 -14.41 14.07
CA LYS A 273 -39.88 -14.17 13.98
C LYS A 273 -39.39 -14.59 12.59
N LYS A 274 -38.44 -13.84 12.02
CA LYS A 274 -37.79 -14.21 10.75
C LYS A 274 -37.14 -15.61 10.88
N PRO A 275 -37.34 -16.51 9.90
CA PRO A 275 -36.63 -17.78 9.88
C PRO A 275 -35.12 -17.54 9.92
N LYS A 276 -34.44 -18.27 10.79
CA LYS A 276 -32.98 -18.21 10.86
C LYS A 276 -32.44 -19.22 9.86
N VAL A 277 -31.45 -18.81 9.08
CA VAL A 277 -30.58 -19.77 8.38
C VAL A 277 -30.02 -20.70 9.46
N PRO A 278 -30.08 -22.03 9.31
CA PRO A 278 -29.34 -22.93 10.17
C PRO A 278 -27.88 -22.50 10.07
N VAL A 279 -27.41 -21.79 11.10
CA VAL A 279 -25.99 -21.57 11.31
C VAL A 279 -25.50 -22.98 11.57
N ALA A 280 -24.74 -23.54 10.63
CA ALA A 280 -23.92 -24.69 10.98
C ALA A 280 -23.10 -24.22 12.18
N ASP A 281 -23.36 -24.78 13.36
CA ASP A 281 -22.60 -24.54 14.59
C ASP A 281 -21.19 -25.07 14.35
N ASP A 282 -20.40 -24.34 13.56
CA ASP A 282 -19.00 -24.61 13.33
C ASP A 282 -18.27 -23.27 13.27
N ASN A 283 -17.56 -23.04 14.36
CA ASN A 283 -16.42 -22.16 14.52
C ASN A 283 -16.58 -20.66 14.26
N LYS A 284 -16.24 -19.91 15.31
CA LYS A 284 -15.39 -18.74 15.18
C LYS A 284 -14.19 -19.08 14.27
N SER A 285 -14.30 -18.80 12.98
CA SER A 285 -13.12 -18.44 12.20
C SER A 285 -13.44 -17.06 11.64
N ASP A 286 -12.75 -16.08 12.23
CA ASP A 286 -12.51 -14.75 11.70
C ASP A 286 -13.18 -14.46 10.35
N ASP A 287 -14.23 -13.64 10.39
CA ASP A 287 -14.38 -12.57 9.40
C ASP A 287 -13.14 -11.63 9.53
N GLU A 288 -11.95 -12.14 9.23
CA GLU A 288 -10.98 -11.30 8.56
C GLU A 288 -11.53 -11.23 7.14
N ASP A 289 -11.96 -10.03 6.79
CA ASP A 289 -12.14 -9.59 5.42
C ASP A 289 -10.84 -9.94 4.66
N ASP A 290 -10.78 -11.17 4.16
CA ASP A 290 -9.98 -11.59 3.03
C ASP A 290 -10.60 -10.86 1.84
N ILE A 291 -10.33 -9.55 1.81
CA ILE A 291 -10.19 -8.80 0.58
C ILE A 291 -9.37 -9.74 -0.29
N ASP A 292 -10.00 -10.25 -1.33
CA ASP A 292 -9.35 -10.93 -2.45
C ASP A 292 -8.40 -9.87 -3.09
N GLU A 293 -7.34 -9.46 -2.37
CA GLU A 293 -6.07 -9.13 -2.99
C GLU A 293 -5.64 -10.47 -3.55
N ASP A 294 -5.87 -10.66 -4.84
CA ASP A 294 -5.19 -11.63 -5.67
C ASP A 294 -3.66 -11.42 -5.53
N VAL A 295 -3.11 -11.77 -4.37
CA VAL A 295 -1.69 -12.00 -4.12
C VAL A 295 -1.42 -13.41 -4.62
N ASP A 296 -1.52 -13.58 -5.94
CA ASP A 296 -0.79 -14.63 -6.63
C ASP A 296 0.70 -14.25 -6.56
N GLY A 297 1.36 -14.78 -5.53
CA GLY A 297 2.82 -14.76 -5.37
C GLY A 297 3.56 -15.71 -6.30
#